data_AF-A0A351IXA5-F1
#
_entry.id   AF-A0A351IXA5-F1
#
_cell.length_a   1.000
_cell.length_b   1.000
_cell.length_c   1.000
_cell.angle_alpha   90.00
_cell.angle_beta   90.00
_cell.angle_gamma   90.00
#
_symmetry.space_group_name_H-M   'P 1'
#
loop_
_entity.id
_entity.type
_entity.pdbx_description
1 polymer ?
#
loop_
_entity_poly.entity_id
_entity_poly.type
_entity_poly.pdbx_seq_one_letter_code
_entity_poly.pdbx_strand_id
1 'polypeptide(L)'
;MTPEWMVLCGSAVTAFFLSFIVGHFLIPKLRKIKMGQKILEIGPRWHKSKEGTPTMGGIMFIVGSLVSSLAFGLSYAIRGNDMTMLVIWGMMLLYGAIGFMDDY
;
A
#
# COMPACT_ATOMS: atom_id res chain seq x y z
N MET A 1 -5.43 -22.33 -21.32
CA MET A 1 -5.22 -20.89 -21.08
C MET A 1 -6.09 -20.49 -19.91
N THR A 2 -5.53 -20.00 -18.81
CA THR A 2 -6.31 -19.35 -17.77
C THR A 2 -6.89 -18.06 -18.34
N PRO A 3 -8.21 -17.84 -18.29
CA PRO A 3 -8.82 -16.58 -18.71
C PRO A 3 -8.22 -15.37 -17.98
N GLU A 4 -8.02 -14.27 -18.69
CA GLU A 4 -7.42 -13.04 -18.13
C GLU A 4 -8.23 -12.47 -16.96
N TRP A 5 -9.57 -12.55 -17.03
CA TRP A 5 -10.43 -12.11 -15.94
C TRP A 5 -10.19 -12.89 -14.64
N MET A 6 -9.80 -14.17 -14.71
CA MET A 6 -9.47 -14.95 -13.51
C MET A 6 -8.19 -14.47 -12.86
N VAL A 7 -7.21 -14.06 -13.67
CA VAL A 7 -5.94 -13.51 -13.19
C VAL A 7 -6.16 -12.14 -12.57
N LEU A 8 -6.99 -11.29 -13.20
CA LEU A 8 -7.35 -9.98 -12.66
C LEU A 8 -8.12 -10.12 -11.33
N CYS A 9 -9.17 -10.93 -11.29
CA CYS A 9 -9.92 -11.17 -10.04
C CYS A 9 -9.03 -11.80 -8.97
N GLY A 10 -8.20 -12.78 -9.32
CA GLY A 10 -7.26 -13.43 -8.41
C GLY A 10 -6.25 -12.46 -7.82
N SER A 11 -5.68 -11.57 -8.65
CA SER A 11 -4.75 -10.54 -8.21
C SER A 11 -5.40 -9.50 -7.29
N ALA A 12 -6.62 -9.05 -7.59
CA ALA A 12 -7.36 -8.10 -6.76
C ALA A 12 -7.69 -8.69 -5.38
N VAL A 13 -8.21 -9.92 -5.35
CA VAL A 13 -8.53 -10.62 -4.10
C VAL A 13 -7.26 -10.85 -3.27
N THR A 14 -6.18 -11.29 -3.91
CA THR A 14 -4.89 -11.51 -3.23
C THR A 14 -4.32 -10.21 -2.66
N ALA A 15 -4.36 -9.11 -3.44
CA ALA A 15 -3.90 -7.80 -2.98
C ALA A 15 -4.72 -7.28 -1.79
N PHE A 16 -6.05 -7.49 -1.82
CA PHE A 16 -6.94 -7.13 -0.72
C PHE A 16 -6.57 -7.87 0.57
N PHE A 17 -6.49 -9.20 0.53
CA PHE A 17 -6.19 -10.00 1.72
C PHE A 17 -4.78 -9.73 2.25
N LEU A 18 -3.79 -9.58 1.37
CA LEU A 18 -2.44 -9.21 1.79
C LEU A 18 -2.40 -7.84 2.46
N SER A 19 -3.04 -6.84 1.87
CA SER A 19 -3.12 -5.49 2.47
C SER A 19 -3.85 -5.53 3.82
N PHE A 20 -4.93 -6.32 3.93
CA PHE A 20 -5.67 -6.50 5.17
C PHE A 20 -4.83 -7.15 6.27
N ILE A 21 -4.13 -8.25 5.95
CA ILE A 21 -3.25 -8.95 6.89
C ILE A 21 -2.10 -8.04 7.33
N VAL A 22 -1.42 -7.38 6.38
CA VAL A 22 -0.34 -6.45 6.69
C VAL A 22 -0.86 -5.30 7.54
N GLY A 23 -2.03 -4.73 7.22
CA GLY A 23 -2.68 -3.68 7.98
C GLY A 23 -2.97 -4.07 9.42
N HIS A 24 -3.46 -5.29 9.66
CA HIS A 24 -3.71 -5.82 11.01
C HIS A 24 -2.46 -5.77 11.90
N PHE A 25 -1.29 -6.09 11.35
CA PHE A 25 -0.02 -6.05 12.10
C PHE A 25 0.66 -4.68 12.09
N LEU A 26 0.48 -3.89 11.03
CA LEU A 26 1.14 -2.61 10.83
C LEU A 26 0.49 -1.49 11.66
N ILE A 27 -0.84 -1.40 11.66
CA ILE A 27 -1.59 -0.32 12.34
C ILE A 27 -1.24 -0.22 13.83
N PRO A 28 -1.18 -1.32 14.62
CA PRO A 28 -0.78 -1.24 16.03
C PRO A 28 0.67 -0.77 16.22
N LYS A 29 1.58 -1.10 15.29
CA LYS A 29 2.97 -0.66 15.33
C LYS A 29 3.09 0.83 15.05
N LEU A 30 2.40 1.33 14.02
CA LEU A 30 2.40 2.77 13.70
C LEU A 30 1.83 3.61 14.85
N ARG A 31 0.76 3.15 15.51
CA ARG A 31 0.22 3.81 16.71
C ARG A 31 1.23 3.89 17.85
N LYS A 32 2.08 2.87 18.04
CA LYS A 32 3.11 2.84 19.09
C LYS A 32 4.25 3.83 18.86
N ILE A 33 4.60 4.09 17.60
CA ILE A 33 5.71 4.99 17.23
C ILE A 33 5.29 6.48 17.38
N LYS A 34 4.07 6.77 17.84
CA LYS A 34 3.51 8.13 17.97
C LYS A 34 3.52 8.93 16.67
N MET A 35 3.49 8.25 15.51
CA MET A 35 3.16 8.84 14.22
C MET A 35 1.64 9.10 14.11
N GLY A 36 1.06 9.65 15.17
CA GLY A 36 -0.28 10.21 15.16
C GLY A 36 -0.13 11.70 14.95
N GLN A 37 -0.90 12.28 14.04
CA GLN A 37 -0.85 13.72 13.77
C GLN A 37 -0.96 14.51 15.09
N LYS A 38 0.05 15.31 15.42
CA LYS A 38 -0.02 16.27 16.53
C LYS A 38 -0.93 17.40 16.08
N ILE A 39 -2.20 17.36 16.49
CA ILE A 39 -3.17 18.37 16.12
C ILE A 39 -2.82 19.66 16.87
N LEU A 40 -2.48 20.71 16.12
CA LEU A 40 -2.24 22.03 16.67
C LEU A 40 -3.52 22.53 17.39
N GLU A 41 -3.37 23.11 18.58
CA GLU A 41 -4.49 23.59 19.39
C GLU A 41 -5.33 24.70 18.73
N ILE A 42 -4.85 25.25 17.63
CA ILE A 42 -5.44 26.37 16.87
C ILE A 42 -6.59 25.90 15.95
N GLY A 43 -6.82 24.58 15.82
CA GLY A 43 -7.84 24.01 14.94
C GLY A 43 -9.25 23.87 15.57
N PRO A 44 -10.31 23.77 14.76
CA PRO A 44 -11.67 23.56 15.25
C PRO A 44 -11.84 22.22 15.98
N ARG A 45 -12.70 22.17 17.01
CA ARG A 45 -12.83 21.03 17.95
C ARG A 45 -13.11 19.68 17.27
N TRP A 46 -13.78 19.65 16.12
CA TRP A 46 -14.06 18.41 15.38
C TRP A 46 -12.81 17.78 14.75
N HIS A 47 -11.70 18.51 14.62
CA HIS A 47 -10.43 17.92 14.20
C HIS A 47 -9.79 17.04 15.28
N LYS A 48 -10.06 17.29 16.58
CA LYS A 48 -9.55 16.45 17.66
C LYS A 48 -10.00 14.98 17.58
N SER A 49 -11.09 14.65 16.88
CA SER A 49 -11.49 13.23 16.76
C SER A 49 -10.58 12.39 15.85
N LYS A 50 -9.72 13.03 15.05
CA LYS A 50 -8.72 12.34 14.20
C LYS A 50 -7.40 12.07 14.93
N GLU A 51 -7.24 12.58 16.15
CA GLU A 51 -6.05 12.44 16.97
C GLU A 51 -5.75 10.96 17.23
N GLY A 52 -4.49 10.56 16.99
CA GLY A 52 -4.06 9.17 17.18
C GLY A 52 -4.34 8.21 16.01
N THR A 53 -4.92 8.67 14.90
CA THR A 53 -4.93 7.89 13.65
C THR A 53 -3.50 7.85 13.10
N PRO A 54 -2.90 6.65 12.89
CA PRO A 54 -1.54 6.56 12.38
C PRO A 54 -1.45 7.11 10.95
N THR A 55 -0.45 7.95 10.68
CA THR A 55 -0.01 8.31 9.33
C THR A 55 0.82 7.16 8.74
N MET A 56 1.08 7.13 7.42
CA MET A 56 1.79 6.02 6.72
C MET A 56 1.03 4.69 6.50
N GLY A 57 -0.29 4.71 6.45
CA GLY A 57 -1.07 3.52 6.05
C GLY A 57 -0.71 3.00 4.64
N GLY A 58 -0.17 3.83 3.75
CA GLY A 58 0.16 3.48 2.36
C GLY A 58 1.05 2.25 2.20
N ILE A 59 1.91 1.96 3.19
CA ILE A 59 2.84 0.83 3.17
C ILE A 59 2.11 -0.50 2.98
N MET A 60 0.94 -0.70 3.61
CA MET A 60 0.21 -1.96 3.49
C MET A 60 -0.29 -2.22 2.06
N PHE A 61 -0.68 -1.15 1.35
CA PHE A 61 -1.13 -1.24 -0.04
C PHE A 61 0.04 -1.46 -1.00
N ILE A 62 1.19 -0.83 -0.76
CA ILE A 62 2.41 -1.07 -1.55
C ILE A 62 2.83 -2.55 -1.43
N VAL A 63 2.87 -3.10 -0.21
CA VAL A 63 3.21 -4.50 0.02
C VAL A 63 2.20 -5.44 -0.65
N GLY A 64 0.90 -5.21 -0.45
CA GLY A 64 -0.15 -6.04 -1.04
C GLY A 64 -0.14 -6.03 -2.57
N SER A 65 0.05 -4.84 -3.16
CA SER A 65 0.11 -4.66 -4.62
C SER A 65 1.37 -5.27 -5.23
N LEU A 66 2.52 -5.12 -4.58
CA LEU A 66 3.80 -5.66 -5.06
C LEU A 66 3.81 -7.20 -5.05
N VAL A 67 3.37 -7.80 -3.95
CA VAL A 67 3.32 -9.26 -3.82
C VAL A 67 2.27 -9.87 -4.77
N SER A 68 1.10 -9.24 -4.89
CA SER A 68 0.06 -9.71 -5.81
C SER A 68 0.49 -9.59 -7.28
N SER A 69 1.03 -8.43 -7.68
CA SER A 69 1.52 -8.25 -9.06
C SER A 69 2.72 -9.14 -9.38
N LEU A 70 3.57 -9.48 -8.41
CA LEU A 70 4.64 -10.47 -8.59
C LEU A 70 4.05 -11.87 -8.83
N ALA A 71 3.04 -12.26 -8.05
CA ALA A 71 2.43 -13.59 -8.16
C ALA A 71 1.66 -13.81 -9.48
N PHE A 72 0.91 -12.80 -9.93
CA PHE A 72 0.03 -12.92 -11.09
C PHE A 72 0.61 -12.28 -12.37
N GLY A 73 1.31 -11.15 -12.26
CA GLY A 73 1.81 -10.36 -13.39
C GLY A 73 3.17 -10.79 -13.94
N LEU A 74 4.05 -11.37 -13.10
CA LEU A 74 5.42 -11.73 -13.52
C LEU A 74 5.42 -12.71 -14.71
N SER A 75 4.53 -13.70 -14.69
CA SER A 75 4.43 -14.69 -15.76
C SER A 75 4.01 -14.08 -17.11
N TYR A 76 3.21 -13.01 -17.08
CA TYR A 76 2.78 -12.27 -18.27
C TYR A 76 3.90 -11.36 -18.78
N ALA A 77 4.58 -10.65 -17.89
CA ALA A 77 5.71 -9.78 -18.22
C ALA A 77 6.85 -10.56 -18.92
N ILE A 78 7.20 -11.74 -18.39
CA ILE A 78 8.25 -12.59 -18.97
C ILE A 78 7.84 -13.11 -20.37
N ARG A 79 6.58 -13.55 -20.54
CA ARG A 79 6.10 -14.09 -21.82
C ARG A 79 5.96 -13.01 -22.90
N GLY A 80 5.53 -11.81 -22.50
CA GLY A 80 5.35 -10.67 -23.40
C GLY A 80 6.63 -9.89 -23.69
N ASN A 81 7.75 -10.22 -23.01
CA ASN A 81 8.97 -9.40 -22.99
C ASN A 81 8.66 -7.92 -22.68
N ASP A 82 7.71 -7.69 -21.78
CA ASP A 82 7.21 -6.36 -21.44
C ASP A 82 7.80 -5.91 -20.08
N MET A 83 8.49 -4.78 -20.12
CA MET A 83 9.15 -4.18 -18.95
C MET A 83 8.29 -3.12 -18.26
N THR A 84 7.08 -2.85 -18.76
CA THR A 84 6.13 -1.87 -18.20
C THR A 84 5.88 -2.12 -16.71
N MET A 85 5.80 -3.38 -16.28
CA MET A 85 5.62 -3.74 -14.87
C MET A 85 6.74 -3.21 -13.97
N LEU A 86 8.00 -3.27 -14.43
CA LEU A 86 9.15 -2.78 -13.68
C LEU A 86 9.12 -1.25 -13.54
N VAL A 87 8.71 -0.55 -14.60
CA VAL A 87 8.55 0.91 -14.57
C VAL A 87 7.46 1.31 -13.57
N ILE A 88 6.32 0.63 -13.59
CA ILE A 88 5.21 0.87 -12.64
C ILE A 88 5.66 0.60 -11.20
N TRP A 89 6.39 -0.49 -10.95
CA TRP A 89 6.95 -0.77 -9.62
C TRP A 89 7.95 0.29 -9.17
N GLY A 90 8.83 0.73 -10.07
CA GLY A 90 9.76 1.82 -9.80
C GLY A 90 9.03 3.09 -9.38
N MET A 91 8.01 3.50 -10.13
CA MET A 91 7.20 4.68 -9.80
C MET A 91 6.45 4.52 -8.47
N MET A 92 5.80 3.37 -8.25
CA MET A 92 5.09 3.09 -7.00
C MET A 92 6.02 3.18 -5.78
N LEU A 93 7.22 2.61 -5.86
CA LEU A 93 8.19 2.64 -4.77
C LEU A 93 8.78 4.04 -4.57
N LEU A 94 9.07 4.78 -5.63
CA LEU A 94 9.59 6.15 -5.55
C LEU A 94 8.57 7.10 -4.91
N TYR A 95 7.33 7.12 -5.40
CA TYR A 95 6.28 7.96 -4.80
C TYR A 95 5.89 7.48 -3.40
N GLY A 96 5.93 6.16 -3.16
CA GLY A 96 5.76 5.60 -1.83
C GLY A 96 6.84 6.06 -0.85
N ALA A 97 8.11 6.11 -1.28
CA ALA A 97 9.21 6.61 -0.48
C ALA A 97 9.11 8.11 -0.21
N ILE A 98 8.74 8.92 -1.21
CA ILE A 98 8.49 10.36 -1.02
C ILE A 98 7.39 10.59 0.01
N GLY A 99 6.25 9.89 -0.13
CA GLY A 99 5.16 9.99 0.84
C GLY A 99 5.55 9.51 2.23
N PHE A 100 6.36 8.45 2.33
CA PHE A 100 6.89 7.99 3.62
C PHE A 100 7.83 9.02 4.26
N MET A 101 8.67 9.70 3.47
CA MET A 101 9.56 10.75 3.96
C MET A 101 8.81 12.02 4.39
N ASP A 102 7.68 12.34 3.75
CA ASP A 102 6.83 13.48 4.11
C ASP A 102 6.01 13.21 5.39
N ASP A 103 5.57 11.96 5.58
CA ASP A 103 4.80 11.54 6.76
C ASP A 103 5.68 11.30 8.02
N TYR A 104 7.00 11.11 7.88
CA TYR A 104 7.97 10.76 8.94
C TYR A 104 8.48 11.99 9.70
#